data_AF-A0A087EA79-F1
#
_entry.id   AF-A0A087EA79-F1
#
_cell.length_a   1.000
_cell.length_b   1.000
_cell.length_c   1.000
_cell.angle_alpha   90.00
_cell.angle_beta   90.00
_cell.angle_gamma   90.00
#
_symmetry.space_group_name_H-M   'P 1'
#
loop_
_entity.id
_entity.type
_entity.pdbx_description
1 polymer ?
#
loop_
_entity_poly.entity_id
_entity_poly.type
_entity_poly.pdbx_seq_one_letter_code
_entity_poly.pdbx_strand_id
1 'polypeptide(L)'
;MRGRWDDVQAVLCGGGDGRSCQCAWPVMSASQWRTTGVSERADALRDELSGPLAPGVLAYVDETPAGWVRVGPRTAQQRLSRSRIVRQGSGEPIDAPDVWAATCFSIRKEYRHQGLSAALLDAAVEHARRHNARVLEAYPVDTALSSPSNNSLFVGVLTTFLRAGFQIVSRPTPSRAVVSLAL
;
A
#
# COMPACT_ATOMS: atom_id res chain seq x y z
N MET A 1 16.00 21.14 -2.34
CA MET A 1 15.47 19.76 -2.25
C MET A 1 14.64 19.67 -0.98
N ARG A 2 13.35 19.36 -1.08
CA ARG A 2 12.51 19.02 0.08
C ARG A 2 12.94 17.64 0.59
N GLY A 3 12.86 17.42 1.91
CA GLY A 3 13.20 16.12 2.48
C GLY A 3 12.15 15.06 2.12
N ARG A 4 12.53 13.77 2.13
CA ARG A 4 11.60 12.66 1.88
C ARG A 4 10.35 12.72 2.75
N TRP A 5 10.49 13.20 3.99
CA TRP A 5 9.37 13.45 4.91
C TRP A 5 8.38 14.48 4.34
N ASP A 6 8.85 15.62 3.86
CA ASP A 6 8.00 16.70 3.35
C ASP A 6 7.22 16.26 2.12
N ASP A 7 7.83 15.46 1.25
CA ASP A 7 7.17 14.91 0.06
C ASP A 7 6.07 13.91 0.43
N VAL A 8 6.34 13.02 1.39
CA VAL A 8 5.32 12.10 1.92
C VAL A 8 4.16 12.86 2.56
N GLN A 9 4.45 13.92 3.33
CA GLN A 9 3.41 14.76 3.93
C GLN A 9 2.58 15.47 2.86
N ALA A 10 3.21 16.01 1.81
CA ALA A 10 2.51 16.65 0.70
C ALA A 10 1.54 15.67 0.01
N VAL A 11 1.94 14.43 -0.22
CA VAL A 11 1.07 13.41 -0.82
C VAL A 11 -0.08 13.02 0.12
N LEU A 12 0.23 12.70 1.38
CA LEU A 12 -0.77 12.21 2.33
C LEU A 12 -1.78 13.29 2.70
N CYS A 13 -1.42 14.57 2.62
CA CYS A 13 -2.35 15.68 2.85
C CYS A 13 -3.13 16.12 1.61
N GLY A 14 -2.77 15.67 0.40
CA GLY A 14 -3.37 16.12 -0.86
C GLY A 14 -4.66 15.44 -1.28
N GLY A 15 -5.29 14.63 -0.42
CA GLY A 15 -6.65 14.14 -0.64
C GLY A 15 -6.98 12.81 0.04
N GLY A 16 -8.28 12.52 0.18
CA GLY A 16 -8.78 11.33 0.89
C GLY A 16 -8.43 11.35 2.38
N ASP A 17 -8.40 10.18 3.00
CA ASP A 17 -8.13 10.04 4.44
C ASP A 17 -6.63 10.03 4.77
N GLY A 18 -5.75 10.35 3.81
CA GLY A 18 -4.30 10.29 4.00
C GLY A 18 -3.81 11.14 5.18
N ARG A 19 -4.38 12.35 5.38
CA ARG A 19 -4.00 13.27 6.47
C ARG A 19 -4.30 12.70 7.84
N SER A 20 -5.40 11.97 8.00
CA SER A 20 -5.84 11.37 9.26
C SER A 20 -5.27 9.96 9.46
N CYS A 21 -4.96 9.25 8.38
CA CYS A 21 -4.46 7.89 8.40
C CYS A 21 -2.92 7.79 8.48
N GLN A 22 -2.24 8.72 7.81
CA GLN A 22 -0.79 8.80 7.53
C GLN A 22 -0.12 7.44 7.26
N CYS A 23 -0.88 6.64 6.51
CA CYS A 23 -0.73 5.23 6.17
C CYS A 23 -0.06 4.33 7.21
N ALA A 24 -0.51 4.48 8.46
CA ALA A 24 -0.19 3.60 9.59
C ALA A 24 -1.18 2.43 9.75
N TRP A 25 -2.36 2.48 9.12
CA TRP A 25 -3.39 1.45 9.27
C TRP A 25 -2.89 0.01 8.97
N PRO A 26 -2.09 -0.24 7.92
CA PRO A 26 -1.57 -1.58 7.64
C PRO A 26 -0.58 -2.10 8.70
N VAL A 27 0.14 -1.21 9.39
CA VAL A 27 1.21 -1.56 10.35
C VAL A 27 0.75 -1.54 11.80
N MET A 28 -0.41 -0.97 12.11
CA MET A 28 -0.97 -0.93 13.46
C MET A 28 -2.03 -2.00 13.67
N SER A 29 -2.03 -2.63 14.84
CA SER A 29 -3.14 -3.49 15.30
C SER A 29 -4.44 -2.70 15.49
N ALA A 30 -5.57 -3.41 15.58
CA ALA A 30 -6.87 -2.80 15.87
C ALA A 30 -6.92 -2.11 17.25
N SER A 31 -6.10 -2.55 18.20
CA SER A 31 -6.01 -1.91 19.52
C SER A 31 -5.26 -0.58 19.43
N GLN A 32 -4.04 -0.60 18.89
CA GLN A 32 -3.23 0.60 18.68
C GLN A 32 -3.99 1.66 17.88
N TRP A 33 -4.61 1.25 16.77
CA TRP A 33 -5.36 2.19 15.92
C TRP A 33 -6.44 2.99 16.66
N ARG A 34 -7.13 2.37 17.62
CA ARG A 34 -8.20 3.02 18.41
C ARG A 34 -7.66 4.02 19.42
N THR A 35 -6.41 3.85 19.87
CA THR A 35 -5.80 4.66 20.92
C THR A 35 -4.79 5.66 20.38
N THR A 36 -4.28 5.47 19.16
CA THR A 36 -3.26 6.33 18.55
C THR A 36 -3.90 7.48 17.78
N GLY A 37 -3.55 8.71 18.15
CA GLY A 37 -3.96 9.95 17.51
C GLY A 37 -3.21 10.25 16.20
N VAL A 38 -3.64 11.30 15.49
CA VAL A 38 -3.06 11.67 14.18
C VAL A 38 -1.59 12.08 14.29
N SER A 39 -1.21 12.82 15.34
CA SER A 39 0.20 13.22 15.55
C SER A 39 1.10 12.00 15.76
N GLU A 40 0.69 11.07 16.62
CA GLU A 40 1.46 9.86 16.90
C GLU A 40 1.60 8.96 15.66
N ARG A 41 0.58 8.91 14.78
CA ARG A 41 0.68 8.22 13.47
C ARG A 41 1.71 8.90 12.57
N ALA A 42 1.76 10.22 12.57
CA ALA A 42 2.73 11.00 11.79
C ALA A 42 4.15 10.76 12.29
N ASP A 43 4.35 10.79 13.61
CA ASP A 43 5.66 10.55 14.23
C ASP A 43 6.13 9.11 13.98
N ALA A 44 5.25 8.11 14.13
CA ALA A 44 5.58 6.72 13.79
C ALA A 44 6.00 6.54 12.32
N LEU A 45 5.33 7.22 11.38
CA LEU A 45 5.71 7.19 9.97
C LEU A 45 7.06 7.90 9.75
N ARG A 46 7.34 9.00 10.46
CA ARG A 46 8.63 9.72 10.37
C ARG A 46 9.78 8.83 10.82
N ASP A 47 9.58 8.09 11.91
CA ASP A 47 10.56 7.15 12.43
C ASP A 47 10.81 6.00 11.44
N GLU A 48 9.74 5.44 10.87
CA GLU A 48 9.85 4.38 9.87
C GLU A 48 10.56 4.85 8.59
N LEU A 49 10.31 6.08 8.14
CA LEU A 49 11.02 6.70 7.01
C LEU A 49 12.52 6.93 7.27
N SER A 50 12.91 7.03 8.54
CA SER A 50 14.31 7.19 8.97
C SER A 50 15.00 5.85 9.19
N GLY A 51 14.26 4.74 9.11
CA GLY A 51 14.77 3.38 9.25
C GLY A 51 15.56 2.89 8.03
N PRO A 52 16.17 1.69 8.13
CA PRO A 52 17.01 1.13 7.07
C PRO A 52 16.23 0.73 5.82
N LEU A 53 14.93 0.48 5.96
CA LEU A 53 14.03 0.17 4.85
C LEU A 53 12.86 1.14 4.86
N ALA A 54 12.84 2.03 3.87
CA ALA A 54 11.75 2.99 3.75
C ALA A 54 10.43 2.28 3.40
N PRO A 55 9.30 2.66 4.03
CA PRO A 55 8.06 1.89 4.00
C PRO A 55 7.20 2.05 2.73
N GLY A 56 7.78 2.57 1.65
CA GLY A 56 7.04 2.84 0.43
C GLY A 56 7.77 3.72 -0.56
N VAL A 57 7.13 3.92 -1.69
CA VAL A 57 7.67 4.66 -2.84
C VAL A 57 6.80 5.88 -3.17
N LEU A 58 7.44 6.94 -3.65
CA LEU A 58 6.81 8.18 -4.10
C LEU A 58 6.78 8.24 -5.63
N ALA A 59 5.75 8.87 -6.17
CA ALA A 59 5.68 9.28 -7.57
C ALA A 59 5.69 10.81 -7.64
N TYR A 60 6.33 11.34 -8.69
CA TYR A 60 6.46 12.77 -8.95
C TYR A 60 5.87 13.09 -10.32
N VAL A 61 5.27 14.27 -10.45
CA VAL A 61 4.84 14.89 -11.72
C VAL A 61 5.50 16.25 -11.77
N ASP A 62 6.36 16.50 -12.77
CA ASP A 62 7.13 17.73 -12.92
C ASP A 62 7.81 18.15 -11.60
N GLU A 63 8.60 17.23 -11.01
CA GLU A 63 9.28 17.40 -9.71
C GLU A 63 8.35 17.60 -8.48
N THR A 64 7.03 17.56 -8.68
CA THR A 64 6.07 17.72 -7.60
C THR A 64 5.61 16.36 -7.08
N PRO A 65 5.70 16.08 -5.77
CA PRO A 65 5.25 14.81 -5.21
C PRO A 65 3.74 14.65 -5.41
N ALA A 66 3.35 13.57 -6.09
CA ALA A 66 2.02 13.37 -6.64
C ALA A 66 1.30 12.14 -6.07
N GLY A 67 2.04 11.11 -5.69
CA GLY A 67 1.48 9.88 -5.17
C GLY A 67 2.44 9.06 -4.32
N TRP A 68 1.89 8.11 -3.57
CA TRP A 68 2.57 7.24 -2.62
C TRP A 68 1.96 5.86 -2.68
N VAL A 69 2.77 4.82 -2.53
CA VAL A 69 2.30 3.48 -2.16
C VAL A 69 3.16 2.90 -1.05
N ARG A 70 2.49 2.40 0.01
CA ARG A 70 3.15 1.57 1.03
C ARG A 70 3.44 0.19 0.44
N VAL A 71 4.71 -0.18 0.48
CA VAL A 71 5.23 -1.49 0.07
C VAL A 71 6.37 -1.88 1.00
N GLY A 72 6.39 -3.14 1.41
CA GLY A 72 7.37 -3.66 2.37
C GLY A 72 7.07 -5.09 2.80
N PRO A 73 7.91 -5.70 3.65
CA PRO A 73 7.68 -7.04 4.18
C PRO A 73 6.28 -7.18 4.77
N ARG A 74 5.59 -8.27 4.44
CA ARG A 74 4.24 -8.53 4.93
C ARG A 74 4.21 -8.63 6.46
N THR A 75 5.27 -9.16 7.05
CA THR A 75 5.47 -9.31 8.50
C THR A 75 5.57 -7.96 9.24
N ALA A 76 6.09 -6.92 8.59
CA ALA A 76 6.12 -5.56 9.14
C ALA A 76 4.73 -4.88 9.13
N GLN A 77 3.82 -5.37 8.28
CA GLN A 77 2.46 -4.86 8.14
C GLN A 77 1.49 -5.67 9.00
N GLN A 78 1.61 -5.48 10.33
CA GLN A 78 1.00 -6.30 11.37
C GLN A 78 -0.50 -6.59 11.19
N ARG A 79 -1.25 -5.69 10.55
CA ARG A 79 -2.68 -5.90 10.33
C ARG A 79 -2.96 -7.03 9.33
N LEU A 80 -2.04 -7.32 8.41
CA LEU A 80 -2.20 -8.35 7.39
C LEU A 80 -2.27 -9.75 8.00
N SER A 81 -1.43 -10.08 8.99
CA SER A 81 -1.49 -11.37 9.70
C SER A 81 -2.86 -11.60 10.38
N ARG A 82 -3.52 -10.50 10.76
CA ARG A 82 -4.85 -10.50 11.36
C ARG A 82 -6.01 -10.32 10.36
N SER A 83 -5.74 -10.14 9.08
CA SER A 83 -6.75 -10.00 8.05
C SER A 83 -7.32 -11.36 7.62
N ARG A 84 -8.66 -11.47 7.57
CA ARG A 84 -9.33 -12.67 7.03
C ARG A 84 -9.02 -12.87 5.54
N ILE A 85 -8.91 -11.78 4.78
CA ILE A 85 -8.59 -11.82 3.34
C ILE A 85 -7.22 -12.49 3.14
N VAL A 86 -6.22 -12.10 3.93
CA VAL A 86 -4.86 -12.65 3.82
C VAL A 86 -4.84 -14.09 4.31
N ARG A 87 -5.34 -14.36 5.53
CA ARG A 87 -5.29 -15.72 6.11
C ARG A 87 -6.01 -16.79 5.29
N GLN A 88 -7.07 -16.42 4.58
CA GLN A 88 -7.85 -17.37 3.78
C GLN A 88 -7.45 -17.41 2.31
N GLY A 89 -6.70 -16.40 1.86
CA GLY A 89 -6.50 -16.17 0.44
C GLY A 89 -5.05 -16.17 -0.04
N SER A 90 -4.09 -15.96 0.85
CA SER A 90 -2.66 -16.07 0.55
C SER A 90 -2.28 -17.54 0.40
N GLY A 91 -1.50 -17.85 -0.64
CA GLY A 91 -0.81 -19.15 -0.76
C GLY A 91 0.49 -19.23 0.03
N GLU A 92 0.97 -18.10 0.55
CA GLU A 92 2.27 -17.96 1.22
C GLU A 92 2.17 -18.09 2.76
N PRO A 93 3.18 -18.69 3.44
CA PRO A 93 3.25 -18.75 4.91
C PRO A 93 3.21 -17.36 5.56
N ILE A 94 2.36 -17.17 6.57
CA ILE A 94 2.01 -15.84 7.08
C ILE A 94 3.21 -15.04 7.63
N ASP A 95 4.25 -15.74 8.05
CA ASP A 95 5.48 -15.28 8.66
C ASP A 95 6.68 -15.26 7.68
N ALA A 96 6.47 -15.58 6.40
CA ALA A 96 7.52 -15.56 5.37
C ALA A 96 8.12 -14.14 5.23
N PRO A 97 9.43 -13.95 5.51
CA PRO A 97 10.06 -12.62 5.49
C PRO A 97 10.35 -12.11 4.07
N ASP A 98 10.39 -13.01 3.09
CA ASP A 98 10.62 -12.74 1.67
C ASP A 98 9.32 -12.46 0.89
N VAL A 99 8.17 -12.48 1.57
CA VAL A 99 6.86 -12.11 1.01
C VAL A 99 6.54 -10.67 1.40
N TRP A 100 6.42 -9.82 0.40
CA TRP A 100 6.13 -8.40 0.55
C TRP A 100 4.68 -8.11 0.18
N ALA A 101 4.16 -6.97 0.62
CA ALA A 101 2.81 -6.54 0.30
C ALA A 101 2.73 -5.05 -0.08
N ALA A 102 2.03 -4.74 -1.17
CA ALA A 102 1.63 -3.38 -1.53
C ALA A 102 0.18 -3.14 -1.07
N THR A 103 -0.03 -2.24 -0.11
CA THR A 103 -1.29 -2.22 0.67
C THR A 103 -2.05 -0.91 0.69
N CYS A 104 -1.43 0.20 0.33
CA CYS A 104 -2.01 1.51 0.57
C CYS A 104 -1.45 2.55 -0.40
N PHE A 105 -2.23 2.83 -1.43
CA PHE A 105 -2.04 3.88 -2.41
C PHE A 105 -2.69 5.17 -1.92
N SER A 106 -1.99 6.28 -2.09
CA SER A 106 -2.52 7.63 -1.91
C SER A 106 -2.05 8.49 -3.08
N ILE A 107 -3.00 9.09 -3.80
CA ILE A 107 -2.71 9.96 -4.95
C ILE A 107 -3.46 11.27 -4.71
N ARG A 108 -2.72 12.39 -4.78
CA ARG A 108 -3.31 13.72 -4.60
C ARG A 108 -4.37 13.95 -5.65
N LYS A 109 -5.46 14.62 -5.27
CA LYS A 109 -6.69 14.70 -6.06
C LYS A 109 -6.44 15.23 -7.48
N GLU A 110 -5.59 16.25 -7.59
CA GLU A 110 -5.19 16.95 -8.81
C GLU A 110 -4.36 16.08 -9.79
N TYR A 111 -3.77 14.97 -9.33
CA TYR A 111 -3.00 14.04 -10.18
C TYR A 111 -3.71 12.71 -10.45
N ARG A 112 -4.97 12.57 -10.05
CA ARG A 112 -5.76 11.36 -10.32
C ARG A 112 -6.10 11.26 -11.81
N HIS A 113 -6.42 10.04 -12.24
CA HIS A 113 -6.77 9.71 -13.63
C HIS A 113 -5.63 9.90 -14.65
N GLN A 114 -4.39 10.09 -14.18
CA GLN A 114 -3.18 10.22 -15.01
C GLN A 114 -2.32 8.95 -15.02
N GLY A 115 -2.89 7.79 -14.64
CA GLY A 115 -2.16 6.51 -14.63
C GLY A 115 -1.19 6.30 -13.46
N LEU A 116 -1.11 7.24 -12.51
CA LEU A 116 -0.14 7.18 -11.39
C LEU A 116 -0.24 5.91 -10.53
N SER A 117 -1.42 5.29 -10.39
CA SER A 117 -1.53 4.03 -9.64
C SER A 117 -0.73 2.89 -10.28
N ALA A 118 -0.69 2.83 -11.62
CA ALA A 118 0.09 1.83 -12.33
C ALA A 118 1.60 2.13 -12.19
N ALA A 119 2.01 3.37 -12.42
CA ALA A 119 3.40 3.79 -12.26
C ALA A 119 3.94 3.55 -10.83
N LEU A 120 3.12 3.82 -9.80
CA LEU A 120 3.47 3.51 -8.41
C LEU A 120 3.59 2.01 -8.17
N LEU A 121 2.72 1.19 -8.76
CA LEU A 121 2.79 -0.27 -8.63
C LEU A 121 4.05 -0.82 -9.29
N ASP A 122 4.39 -0.35 -10.49
CA ASP A 122 5.63 -0.75 -11.18
C ASP A 122 6.87 -0.38 -10.35
N ALA A 123 6.89 0.82 -9.77
CA ALA A 123 7.95 1.25 -8.85
C ALA A 123 7.98 0.41 -7.57
N ALA A 124 6.83 -0.02 -7.05
CA ALA A 124 6.75 -0.89 -5.87
C ALA A 124 7.28 -2.30 -6.17
N VAL A 125 7.00 -2.85 -7.34
CA VAL A 125 7.55 -4.13 -7.83
C VAL A 125 9.07 -4.06 -7.90
N GLU A 126 9.61 -3.01 -8.53
CA GLU A 126 11.05 -2.80 -8.65
C GLU A 126 11.72 -2.60 -7.28
N HIS A 127 11.07 -1.83 -6.40
CA HIS A 127 11.55 -1.65 -5.03
C HIS A 127 11.63 -2.97 -4.26
N ALA A 128 10.60 -3.82 -4.37
CA ALA A 128 10.59 -5.13 -3.73
C ALA A 128 11.69 -6.06 -4.28
N ARG A 129 11.92 -6.09 -5.60
CA ARG A 129 13.02 -6.85 -6.22
C ARG A 129 14.38 -6.45 -5.70
N ARG A 130 14.66 -5.14 -5.63
CA ARG A 130 15.95 -4.62 -5.11
C ARG A 130 16.23 -5.00 -3.67
N HIS A 131 15.19 -5.35 -2.91
CA HIS A 131 15.28 -5.77 -1.52
C HIS A 131 15.06 -7.28 -1.35
N ASN A 132 15.24 -8.06 -2.41
CA ASN A 132 15.21 -9.53 -2.42
C ASN A 132 13.87 -10.13 -1.95
N ALA A 133 12.75 -9.43 -2.19
CA ALA A 133 11.45 -10.05 -2.05
C ALA A 133 11.28 -11.14 -3.13
N ARG A 134 10.83 -12.33 -2.74
CA ARG A 134 10.50 -13.43 -3.66
C ARG A 134 9.11 -13.26 -4.27
N VAL A 135 8.18 -12.71 -3.49
CA VAL A 135 6.78 -12.51 -3.89
C VAL A 135 6.32 -11.14 -3.44
N LEU A 136 5.58 -10.45 -4.30
CA LEU A 136 4.78 -9.29 -3.92
C LEU A 136 3.29 -9.64 -3.98
N GLU A 137 2.61 -9.52 -2.86
CA GLU A 137 1.15 -9.65 -2.77
C GLU A 137 0.46 -8.29 -2.75
N ALA A 138 -0.81 -8.30 -3.16
CA ALA A 138 -1.73 -7.22 -2.91
C ALA A 138 -3.16 -7.75 -2.70
N TYR A 139 -4.02 -6.89 -2.18
CA TYR A 139 -5.39 -7.24 -1.84
C TYR A 139 -6.37 -6.22 -2.45
N PRO A 140 -6.49 -6.12 -3.77
CA PRO A 140 -7.31 -5.10 -4.41
C PRO A 140 -8.81 -5.35 -4.25
N VAL A 141 -9.58 -4.29 -4.51
CA VAL A 141 -11.02 -4.41 -4.79
C VAL A 141 -11.27 -4.68 -6.28
N ASP A 142 -12.27 -5.50 -6.56
CA ASP A 142 -12.81 -5.71 -7.89
C ASP A 142 -13.99 -4.76 -8.14
N THR A 143 -13.72 -3.68 -8.89
CA THR A 143 -14.73 -2.66 -9.22
C THR A 143 -15.71 -3.10 -10.30
N ALA A 144 -15.49 -4.25 -10.95
CA ALA A 144 -16.50 -4.83 -11.83
C ALA A 144 -17.62 -5.54 -11.04
N LEU A 145 -17.33 -5.92 -9.79
CA LEU A 145 -18.24 -6.67 -8.92
C LEU A 145 -18.76 -5.83 -7.74
N SER A 146 -18.32 -4.57 -7.62
CA SER A 146 -18.74 -3.68 -6.53
C SER A 146 -18.55 -2.21 -6.88
N SER A 147 -19.28 -1.33 -6.21
CA SER A 147 -19.11 0.13 -6.28
C SER A 147 -18.51 0.65 -4.96
N PRO A 148 -17.19 0.49 -4.75
CA PRO A 148 -16.52 0.91 -3.53
C PRO A 148 -16.55 2.43 -3.37
N SER A 149 -16.55 2.91 -2.13
CA SER A 149 -16.31 4.32 -1.85
C SER A 149 -14.88 4.71 -2.22
N ASN A 150 -14.66 5.97 -2.60
CA ASN A 150 -13.33 6.47 -2.93
C ASN A 150 -12.30 6.21 -1.81
N ASN A 151 -12.74 6.29 -0.55
CA ASN A 151 -11.86 6.07 0.61
C ASN A 151 -11.47 4.60 0.79
N SER A 152 -12.20 3.64 0.19
CA SER A 152 -11.85 2.22 0.24
C SER A 152 -10.93 1.77 -0.91
N LEU A 153 -10.72 2.63 -1.92
CA LEU A 153 -9.84 2.36 -3.07
C LEU A 153 -8.34 2.43 -2.75
N PHE A 154 -7.95 2.78 -1.52
CA PHE A 154 -6.53 2.83 -1.10
C PHE A 154 -5.82 1.49 -1.28
N VAL A 155 -6.54 0.37 -1.25
CA VAL A 155 -5.97 -0.97 -1.50
C VAL A 155 -5.66 -1.24 -2.98
N GLY A 156 -6.00 -0.30 -3.87
CA GLY A 156 -5.90 -0.44 -5.31
C GLY A 156 -7.06 -1.20 -5.96
N VAL A 157 -7.14 -1.08 -7.28
CA VAL A 157 -8.16 -1.73 -8.14
C VAL A 157 -7.55 -2.93 -8.84
N LEU A 158 -8.30 -4.03 -8.91
CA LEU A 158 -7.83 -5.32 -9.43
C LEU A 158 -7.20 -5.21 -10.81
N THR A 159 -7.83 -4.46 -11.73
CA THR A 159 -7.35 -4.30 -13.10
C THR A 159 -5.96 -3.67 -13.19
N THR A 160 -5.58 -2.81 -12.25
CA THR A 160 -4.22 -2.24 -12.18
C THR A 160 -3.19 -3.33 -11.94
N PHE A 161 -3.47 -4.26 -11.02
CA PHE A 161 -2.55 -5.36 -10.69
C PHE A 161 -2.46 -6.39 -11.82
N LEU A 162 -3.60 -6.77 -12.41
CA LEU A 162 -3.61 -7.73 -13.52
C LEU A 162 -2.81 -7.22 -14.72
N ARG A 163 -2.90 -5.93 -15.03
CA ARG A 163 -2.11 -5.30 -16.10
C ARG A 163 -0.61 -5.28 -15.79
N ALA A 164 -0.24 -5.22 -14.52
CA ALA A 164 1.15 -5.33 -14.06
C ALA A 164 1.65 -6.78 -13.95
N GLY A 165 0.88 -7.76 -14.45
CA GLY A 165 1.26 -9.17 -14.49
C GLY A 165 0.96 -9.98 -13.22
N PHE A 166 0.34 -9.37 -12.21
CA PHE A 166 -0.11 -10.11 -11.02
C PHE A 166 -1.19 -11.12 -11.41
N GLN A 167 -1.15 -12.28 -10.76
CA GLN A 167 -2.13 -13.34 -10.92
C GLN A 167 -3.08 -13.38 -9.73
N ILE A 168 -4.35 -13.73 -9.97
CA ILE A 168 -5.31 -13.96 -8.88
C ILE A 168 -4.97 -15.29 -8.23
N VAL A 169 -4.61 -15.24 -6.94
CA VAL A 169 -4.38 -16.44 -6.12
C VAL A 169 -5.71 -16.97 -5.59
N SER A 170 -6.59 -16.07 -5.15
CA SER A 170 -7.89 -16.44 -4.58
C SER A 170 -8.86 -15.27 -4.54
N ARG A 171 -10.13 -15.57 -4.24
CA ARG A 171 -11.19 -14.58 -3.97
C ARG A 171 -11.86 -14.85 -2.61
N PRO A 172 -11.29 -14.35 -1.50
CA PRO A 172 -11.82 -14.59 -0.16
C PRO A 172 -13.20 -13.97 0.09
N THR A 173 -13.56 -12.95 -0.70
CA THR A 173 -14.91 -12.37 -0.75
C THR A 173 -15.29 -12.09 -2.21
N PRO A 174 -16.58 -11.85 -2.53
CA PRO A 174 -16.99 -11.57 -3.91
C PRO A 174 -16.26 -10.37 -4.54
N SER A 175 -15.98 -9.32 -3.76
CA SER A 175 -15.37 -8.06 -4.24
C SER A 175 -13.88 -7.91 -3.93
N ARG A 176 -13.24 -8.89 -3.28
CA ARG A 176 -11.83 -8.84 -2.88
C ARG A 176 -11.06 -10.00 -3.47
N ALA A 177 -9.96 -9.69 -4.13
CA ALA A 177 -8.99 -10.69 -4.59
C ALA A 177 -7.74 -10.65 -3.72
N VAL A 178 -7.07 -11.80 -3.60
CA VAL A 178 -5.64 -11.84 -3.30
C VAL A 178 -4.93 -12.04 -4.62
N VAL A 179 -3.99 -11.14 -4.91
CA VAL A 179 -3.17 -11.21 -6.12
C VAL A 179 -1.71 -11.30 -5.74
N SER A 180 -0.92 -12.03 -6.52
CA SER A 180 0.52 -12.18 -6.30
C SER A 180 1.31 -12.03 -7.59
N LEU A 181 2.55 -11.60 -7.44
CA LEU A 181 3.56 -11.57 -8.48
C LEU A 181 4.83 -12.20 -7.92
N ALA A 182 5.36 -13.21 -8.62
CA ALA A 182 6.70 -13.73 -8.38
C ALA A 182 7.73 -12.72 -8.91
N LEU A 183 8.77 -12.44 -8.12
CA LEU A 183 9.70 -11.34 -8.36
C LEU A 183 11.07 -11.78 -8.87
#